data_AF-A0A379Y1P4-F1
#
_entry.id   AF-A0A379Y1P4-F1
#
_cell.length_a   1.000
_cell.length_b   1.000
_cell.length_c   1.000
_cell.angle_alpha   90.00
_cell.angle_beta   90.00
_cell.angle_gamma   90.00
#
_symmetry.space_group_name_H-M   'P 1'
#
loop_
_entity.id
_entity.type
_entity.pdbx_description
1 polymer ?
#
loop_
_entity_poly.entity_id
_entity_poly.type
_entity_poly.pdbx_seq_one_letter_code
_entity_poly.pdbx_strand_id
1 'polypeptide(L)'
;MDGVFIGPADLSADMGFAGNPQHPEVQRTIDDAIARIRAAGKAPGILMANKALAQRYLEAGALFVAVGVDTTLLARAAEALANEFKQGGAQAPSSGVY
;
A
#
# COMPACT_ATOMS: atom_id res chain seq x y z
N MET A 1 15.99 14.66 -12.28
CA MET A 1 15.52 13.38 -11.70
C MET A 1 16.02 13.32 -10.26
N ASP A 2 15.09 13.47 -9.31
CA ASP A 2 15.36 13.59 -7.87
C ASP A 2 15.07 12.28 -7.12
N GLY A 3 14.16 11.48 -7.68
CA GLY A 3 13.84 10.16 -7.16
C GLY A 3 13.30 9.23 -8.23
N VAL A 4 13.14 7.98 -7.84
CA VAL A 4 12.56 6.90 -8.63
C VAL A 4 11.50 6.21 -7.79
N PHE A 5 10.31 6.05 -8.36
CA PHE A 5 9.19 5.40 -7.69
C PHE A 5 8.98 3.99 -8.21
N ILE A 6 8.83 3.04 -7.31
CA ILE A 6 8.60 1.62 -7.60
C ILE A 6 7.11 1.34 -7.36
N GLY A 7 6.40 0.88 -8.39
CA GLY A 7 5.02 0.39 -8.29
C GLY A 7 5.00 -1.13 -8.11
N PRO A 8 4.75 -1.68 -6.90
CA PRO A 8 4.86 -3.13 -6.69
C PRO A 8 3.85 -3.96 -7.51
N ALA A 9 2.66 -3.41 -7.78
CA ALA A 9 1.63 -4.09 -8.57
C ALA A 9 2.03 -4.20 -10.04
N ASP A 10 2.53 -3.11 -10.63
CA ASP A 10 3.01 -3.09 -12.02
C ASP A 10 4.26 -3.95 -12.16
N LEU A 11 5.21 -3.82 -11.23
CA LEU A 11 6.42 -4.63 -11.20
C LEU A 11 6.10 -6.12 -11.08
N SER A 12 5.16 -6.50 -10.21
CA SER A 12 4.79 -7.91 -10.08
C SER A 12 4.13 -8.43 -11.34
N ALA A 13 3.28 -7.64 -12.00
CA ALA A 13 2.67 -8.03 -13.27
C ALA A 13 3.71 -8.24 -14.37
N ASP A 14 4.67 -7.31 -14.51
CA ASP A 14 5.76 -7.40 -15.51
C ASP A 14 6.67 -8.62 -15.26
N MET A 15 6.91 -8.95 -13.99
CA MET A 15 7.69 -10.13 -13.59
C MET A 15 6.91 -11.46 -13.68
N GLY A 16 5.65 -11.47 -14.14
CA GLY A 16 4.83 -12.68 -14.27
C GLY A 16 4.08 -13.10 -12.99
N PHE A 17 4.05 -12.24 -11.97
CA PHE A 17 3.38 -12.41 -10.68
C PHE A 17 2.20 -11.43 -10.53
N ALA A 18 1.37 -11.29 -11.57
CA ALA A 18 0.23 -10.37 -11.56
C ALA A 18 -0.68 -10.59 -10.33
N GLY A 19 -1.00 -9.50 -9.63
CA GLY A 19 -1.80 -9.54 -8.40
C GLY A 19 -1.06 -10.03 -7.15
N ASN A 20 0.23 -10.40 -7.24
CA ASN A 20 1.04 -10.88 -6.12
C ASN A 20 2.33 -10.06 -5.91
N PRO A 21 2.25 -8.79 -5.46
CA PRO A 21 3.43 -7.98 -5.14
C PRO A 21 4.23 -8.50 -3.95
N GLN A 22 3.70 -9.44 -3.16
CA GLN A 22 4.39 -10.05 -2.02
C GLN A 22 5.19 -11.29 -2.41
N HIS A 23 5.22 -11.67 -3.69
CA HIS A 23 6.03 -12.78 -4.16
C HIS A 23 7.51 -12.58 -3.78
N PRO A 24 8.21 -13.61 -3.24
CA PRO A 24 9.57 -13.45 -2.72
C PRO A 24 10.57 -12.85 -3.72
N GLU A 25 10.40 -13.15 -5.01
CA GLU A 25 11.25 -12.58 -6.06
C GLU A 25 10.96 -11.11 -6.31
N VAL A 26 9.68 -10.69 -6.32
CA VAL A 26 9.28 -9.29 -6.43
C VAL A 26 9.83 -8.49 -5.25
N GLN A 27 9.71 -9.03 -4.04
CA GLN A 27 10.24 -8.41 -2.82
C GLN A 27 11.77 -8.22 -2.89
N ARG A 28 12.51 -9.23 -3.39
CA ARG A 28 13.95 -9.14 -3.58
C ARG A 28 14.34 -8.08 -4.61
N THR A 29 13.60 -8.01 -5.72
CA THR A 29 13.80 -6.99 -6.76
C THR A 29 13.51 -5.59 -6.23
N ILE A 30 12.50 -5.41 -5.39
CA ILE A 30 12.20 -4.13 -4.74
C ILE A 30 13.36 -3.71 -3.81
N ASP A 31 13.87 -4.61 -2.98
CA ASP A 31 14.98 -4.31 -2.08
C ASP A 31 16.26 -3.92 -2.86
N ASP A 32 16.59 -4.66 -3.93
CA ASP A 32 17.71 -4.33 -4.83
C ASP A 32 17.52 -2.95 -5.48
N ALA A 33 16.32 -2.66 -5.97
CA ALA A 33 16.00 -1.38 -6.58
C ALA A 33 16.18 -0.23 -5.58
N ILE A 34 15.66 -0.36 -4.35
CA ILE A 34 15.84 0.63 -3.28
C ILE A 34 17.34 0.88 -3.03
N ALA A 35 18.13 -0.18 -2.86
CA ALA A 35 19.57 -0.07 -2.62
C ALA A 35 20.31 0.64 -3.76
N ARG A 36 19.99 0.30 -5.01
CA ARG A 36 20.61 0.91 -6.21
C ARG A 36 20.23 2.37 -6.38
N ILE A 37 18.97 2.73 -6.16
CA ILE A 37 18.49 4.12 -6.23
C ILE A 37 19.22 4.96 -5.17
N ARG A 38 19.38 4.43 -3.94
CA ARG A 38 20.16 5.09 -2.89
C ARG A 38 21.63 5.24 -3.24
N ALA A 39 22.27 4.19 -3.77
CA ALA A 39 23.66 4.24 -4.19
C ALA A 39 23.89 5.27 -5.31
N ALA A 40 22.89 5.54 -6.15
CA ALA A 40 22.91 6.59 -7.16
C ALA A 40 22.66 8.01 -6.61
N GLY A 41 22.51 8.17 -5.29
CA GLY A 41 22.22 9.46 -4.66
C GLY A 41 20.81 10.00 -4.96
N LYS A 42 19.87 9.12 -5.29
CA LYS A 42 18.47 9.47 -5.61
C LYS A 42 17.53 8.96 -4.52
N ALA A 43 16.35 9.58 -4.42
CA ALA A 43 15.33 9.16 -3.47
C ALA A 43 14.56 7.93 -4.03
N PRO A 44 14.49 6.79 -3.31
CA PRO A 44 13.58 5.71 -3.64
C PRO A 44 12.21 5.97 -3.02
N GLY A 45 11.16 5.74 -3.80
CA GLY A 45 9.78 5.77 -3.30
C GLY A 45 8.98 4.55 -3.72
N ILE A 46 7.92 4.26 -2.98
CA ILE A 46 7.10 3.06 -3.16
C ILE A 46 5.69 3.26 -2.59
N LEU A 47 4.68 2.59 -3.15
CA LEU A 47 3.35 2.44 -2.55
C LEU A 47 3.25 1.09 -1.84
N MET A 48 3.04 1.11 -0.53
CA MET A 48 2.82 -0.10 0.26
C MET A 48 1.81 0.15 1.39
N ALA A 49 0.59 -0.35 1.21
CA ALA A 49 -0.48 -0.24 2.21
C ALA A 49 -0.32 -1.21 3.39
N ASN A 50 0.52 -2.24 3.26
CA ASN A 50 0.86 -3.12 4.37
C ASN A 50 1.87 -2.42 5.30
N LYS A 51 1.46 -2.16 6.55
CA LYS A 51 2.27 -1.44 7.54
C LYS A 51 3.66 -2.07 7.77
N ALA A 52 3.74 -3.40 7.90
CA ALA A 52 5.00 -4.08 8.18
C ALA A 52 5.97 -3.98 6.99
N LEU A 53 5.47 -4.12 5.76
CA LEU A 53 6.29 -3.97 4.55
C LEU A 53 6.70 -2.52 4.32
N ALA A 54 5.80 -1.56 4.55
CA ALA A 54 6.14 -0.14 4.47
C ALA A 54 7.28 0.22 5.44
N GLN A 55 7.21 -0.27 6.68
CA GLN A 55 8.25 -0.09 7.69
C GLN A 55 9.58 -0.72 7.24
N ARG A 56 9.56 -1.95 6.72
CA ARG A 56 10.75 -2.61 6.16
C ARG A 56 11.40 -1.77 5.05
N TYR A 57 10.61 -1.17 4.15
CA TYR A 57 11.19 -0.36 3.07
C TYR A 57 11.76 0.97 3.55
N LEU A 58 11.19 1.57 4.59
CA LEU A 58 11.79 2.72 5.26
C LEU A 58 13.14 2.34 5.87
N GLU A 59 13.22 1.19 6.55
CA GLU A 59 14.47 0.64 7.11
C GLU A 59 15.49 0.30 6.03
N ALA A 60 15.04 -0.18 4.86
CA ALA A 60 15.88 -0.43 3.69
C ALA A 60 16.35 0.85 2.97
N GLY A 61 15.82 2.03 3.33
CA GLY A 61 16.27 3.33 2.83
C GLY A 61 15.35 4.02 1.83
N ALA A 62 14.09 3.57 1.66
CA ALA A 62 13.10 4.36 0.95
C ALA A 62 12.87 5.72 1.66
N LEU A 63 12.71 6.79 0.88
CA LEU A 63 12.60 8.17 1.39
C LEU A 63 11.19 8.76 1.25
N PHE A 64 10.37 8.24 0.34
CA PHE A 64 8.98 8.68 0.18
C PHE A 64 8.06 7.48 -0.06
N VAL A 65 7.35 7.08 0.99
CA VAL A 65 6.50 5.88 1.00
C VAL A 65 5.04 6.30 1.07
N ALA A 66 4.27 5.99 0.03
CA ALA A 66 2.82 6.08 0.09
C ALA A 66 2.28 4.88 0.88
N VAL A 67 1.57 5.14 1.98
CA VAL A 67 1.12 4.11 2.94
C VAL A 67 -0.37 3.76 2.82
N GLY A 68 -1.05 4.33 1.84
CA GLY A 68 -2.48 4.12 1.61
C GLY A 68 -2.98 4.86 0.39
N VAL A 69 -4.22 4.55 0.01
CA VAL A 69 -4.99 5.24 -1.03
C VAL A 69 -6.30 5.67 -0.39
N ASP A 70 -6.65 6.95 -0.51
CA ASP A 70 -7.82 7.57 0.11
C ASP A 70 -9.13 6.85 -0.21
N THR A 71 -9.37 6.50 -1.47
CA THR A 71 -10.55 5.75 -1.93
C THR A 71 -10.61 4.35 -1.32
N THR A 72 -9.45 3.69 -1.16
CA THR A 72 -9.39 2.38 -0.49
C THR A 72 -9.67 2.50 1.01
N LEU A 73 -9.15 3.54 1.65
CA LEU A 73 -9.41 3.81 3.07
C LEU A 73 -10.90 4.12 3.30
N LEU A 74 -11.47 4.99 2.47
CA LEU A 74 -12.89 5.35 2.54
C LEU A 74 -13.79 4.13 2.33
N ALA A 75 -13.53 3.34 1.27
CA ALA A 75 -14.31 2.14 0.98
C ALA A 75 -14.26 1.14 2.15
N ARG A 76 -13.06 0.85 2.67
CA ARG A 76 -12.89 -0.07 3.81
C ARG A 76 -13.58 0.42 5.09
N ALA A 77 -13.48 1.72 5.38
CA ALA A 77 -14.14 2.29 6.55
C ALA A 77 -15.67 2.23 6.42
N ALA A 78 -16.21 2.55 5.24
CA ALA A 78 -17.64 2.47 4.96
C ALA A 78 -18.17 1.02 5.03
N GLU A 79 -17.43 0.07 4.45
CA GLU A 79 -17.75 -1.36 4.53
C GLU A 79 -17.74 -1.88 5.97
N ALA A 80 -16.72 -1.52 6.75
CA ALA A 80 -16.62 -1.89 8.16
C ALA A 80 -17.82 -1.36 8.96
N LEU A 81 -18.13 -0.06 8.83
CA LEU A 81 -19.27 0.56 9.50
C LEU A 81 -20.59 -0.14 9.10
N ALA A 82 -20.81 -0.37 7.80
CA ALA A 82 -22.02 -1.06 7.35
C ALA A 82 -22.14 -2.49 7.91
N ASN A 83 -21.02 -3.20 8.06
CA ASN A 83 -21.00 -4.56 8.59
C ASN A 83 -21.36 -4.63 10.08
N GLU A 84 -21.01 -3.61 10.87
CA GLU A 84 -21.40 -3.52 12.29
C GLU A 84 -22.93 -3.50 12.45
N PHE A 85 -23.64 -2.79 11.56
CA PHE A 85 -25.10 -2.69 11.61
C PHE A 85 -25.83 -3.82 10.86
N LYS A 86 -25.16 -4.54 9.96
CA LYS A 86 -25.74 -5.72 9.29
C LYS A 86 -25.76 -6.97 10.18
N GLN A 87 -24.88 -7.07 11.17
CA GLN A 87 -24.80 -8.23 12.08
C GLN A 87 -25.78 -8.16 13.26
N GLY A 88 -26.50 -7.04 13.44
CA GLY A 88 -27.55 -6.85 14.44
C GLY A 88 -28.85 -6.36 13.82
N GLY A 89 -29.64 -7.28 13.27
CA GLY A 89 -30.95 -6.96 12.70
C GLY A 89 -31.98 -6.55 13.77
N ALA A 90 -32.07 -5.26 14.07
CA ALA A 90 -33.28 -4.58 14.53
C ALA A 90 -33.20 -3.10 14.17
N GLN A 91 -34.17 -2.62 13.40
CA GLN A 91 -34.21 -1.28 12.81
C GLN A 91 -35.09 -0.34 13.64
N ALA A 92 -34.65 0.90 13.89
CA ALA A 92 -35.48 2.12 14.02
C ALA A 92 -34.59 3.38 14.19
N PRO A 93 -35.16 4.59 14.15
CA PRO A 93 -35.33 5.45 12.98
C PRO A 93 -34.27 6.57 12.90
N SER A 94 -34.14 7.13 11.70
CA SER A 94 -33.28 8.28 11.40
C SER A 94 -33.65 9.51 12.24
N SER A 95 -32.72 9.97 13.05
CA SER A 95 -32.62 11.38 13.43
C SER A 95 -31.23 11.86 13.02
N GLY A 96 -31.19 12.66 11.97
CA GLY A 96 -29.96 13.19 11.40
C GLY A 96 -29.28 14.17 12.35
N VAL A 97 -27.95 14.08 12.44
CA VAL A 97 -27.06 15.13 12.97
C VAL A 97 -25.91 15.42 11.97
N TYR A 98 -25.99 14.87 10.75
CA TYR A 98 -25.18 15.29 9.61
C TYR A 98 -26.07 15.95 8.57
#